data_AF-A0A0F9B5E3-F1
#
_entry.id   AF-A0A0F9B5E3-F1
#
_cell.length_a   1.000
_cell.length_b   1.000
_cell.length_c   1.000
_cell.angle_alpha   90.00
_cell.angle_beta   90.00
_cell.angle_gamma   90.00
#
_symmetry.space_group_name_H-M   'P 1'
#
loop_
_entity.id
_entity.type
_entity.pdbx_description
1 polymer ?
#
loop_
_entity_poly.entity_id
_entity_poly.type
_entity_poly.pdbx_seq_one_letter_code
_entity_poly.pdbx_strand_id
1 'polypeptide(L)'
;MLTDETRRVGKAEQTEDKEETGATIIGDLFPVKRRETGLWSLDRALGFRGEYGVPLRSLFELYGFEHSGKSTLAWYISARIRDVGTIYIADLEGTIDKDYIKEVVEHAG
;
A
#
# COMPACT_ATOMS: atom_id res chain seq x y z
N MET A 1 41.34 44.23 47.92
CA MET A 1 40.75 45.19 46.97
C MET A 1 40.31 44.45 45.72
N LEU A 2 39.03 44.14 45.63
CA LEU A 2 38.22 44.09 44.40
C LEU A 2 36.75 44.07 44.88
N THR A 3 36.01 45.02 44.34
CA THR A 3 34.67 45.56 44.68
C THR A 3 33.56 44.53 44.40
N ASP A 4 32.57 44.38 45.28
CA ASP A 4 31.27 45.08 45.27
C ASP A 4 30.65 45.23 43.86
N GLU A 5 29.59 44.48 43.57
CA GLU A 5 28.29 45.05 43.18
C GLU A 5 27.26 43.98 42.77
N THR A 6 26.29 43.85 43.67
CA THR A 6 24.89 43.47 43.54
C THR A 6 24.22 43.68 42.16
N ARG A 7 23.18 42.85 41.92
CA ARG A 7 22.06 43.00 40.96
C ARG A 7 22.34 42.63 39.50
N ARG A 8 21.95 41.41 39.14
CA ARG A 8 21.08 41.16 37.97
C ARG A 8 20.03 40.12 38.29
N VAL A 9 18.89 40.63 38.75
CA VAL A 9 17.58 39.98 38.68
C VAL A 9 17.21 39.85 37.19
N GLY A 10 16.70 38.69 36.81
CA GLY A 10 15.78 38.55 35.68
C GLY A 10 16.42 38.40 34.31
N LYS A 11 16.42 37.18 33.81
CA LYS A 11 15.67 36.83 32.60
C LYS A 11 15.38 35.34 32.67
N ALA A 12 14.18 35.00 33.14
CA ALA A 12 13.58 33.74 32.74
C ALA A 12 13.47 33.81 31.22
N GLU A 13 14.28 33.02 30.52
CA GLU A 13 13.95 32.68 29.15
C GLU A 13 12.63 31.94 29.23
N GLN A 14 11.56 32.65 28.88
CA GLN A 14 10.33 32.01 28.46
C GLN A 14 10.68 31.27 27.17
N THR A 15 11.08 30.01 27.30
CA THR A 15 10.84 29.04 26.25
C THR A 15 9.34 28.98 26.10
N GLU A 16 8.82 29.68 25.09
CA GLU A 16 7.49 29.41 24.57
C GLU A 16 7.51 27.96 24.07
N ASP A 17 7.09 27.05 24.95
CA ASP A 17 6.59 25.76 24.54
C ASP A 17 5.37 26.06 23.67
N LYS A 18 5.61 26.19 22.35
CA LYS A 18 4.55 26.14 21.37
C LYS A 18 3.99 24.74 21.45
N GLU A 19 3.00 24.58 22.31
CA GLU A 19 2.15 23.42 22.36
C GLU A 19 1.47 23.37 20.99
N GLU A 20 2.07 22.62 20.06
CA GLU A 20 1.43 22.26 18.82
C GLU A 20 0.17 21.49 19.23
N THR A 21 -0.96 22.19 19.25
CA THR A 21 -2.30 21.59 19.29
C THR A 21 -2.56 20.91 17.96
N GLY A 22 -1.68 20.00 17.56
CA GLY A 22 -1.87 19.06 16.48
C GLY A 22 -2.74 17.94 17.02
N ALA A 23 -3.91 17.75 16.43
CA ALA A 23 -4.70 16.57 16.71
C ALA A 23 -3.83 15.33 16.45
N THR A 24 -3.55 14.56 17.51
CA THR A 24 -2.85 13.27 17.36
C THR A 24 -3.84 12.29 16.76
N ILE A 25 -3.67 11.97 15.47
CA ILE A 25 -4.44 10.92 14.82
C ILE A 25 -3.93 9.58 15.37
N ILE A 26 -4.61 9.08 16.39
CA ILE A 26 -4.42 7.70 16.88
C ILE A 26 -5.24 6.81 15.94
N GLY A 27 -4.63 6.42 14.83
CA GLY A 27 -5.19 5.45 13.90
C GLY A 27 -4.47 4.12 14.03
N ASP A 28 -5.22 3.02 14.04
CA ASP A 28 -4.68 1.67 13.90
C ASP A 28 -4.33 1.39 12.42
N LEU A 29 -3.50 2.29 11.85
CA LEU A 29 -3.04 2.21 10.47
C LEU A 29 -2.00 1.09 10.38
N PHE A 30 -2.47 -0.13 10.15
CA PHE A 30 -1.58 -1.23 9.86
C PHE A 30 -0.72 -0.90 8.62
N PRO A 31 0.58 -1.22 8.63
CA PRO A 31 1.39 -1.08 7.44
C PRO A 31 0.77 -1.89 6.29
N VAL A 32 0.60 -1.24 5.14
CA VAL A 32 0.01 -1.85 3.95
C VAL A 32 1.09 -2.67 3.27
N LYS A 33 1.07 -4.00 3.49
CA LYS A 33 1.96 -4.92 2.78
C LYS A 33 1.65 -4.90 1.29
N ARG A 34 2.69 -4.84 0.46
CA ARG A 34 2.59 -4.88 -1.00
C ARG A 34 3.24 -6.13 -1.58
N ARG A 35 2.81 -6.55 -2.76
CA ARG A 35 3.42 -7.64 -3.53
C ARG A 35 3.58 -7.25 -4.99
N GLU A 36 4.75 -7.50 -5.54
CA GLU A 36 5.01 -7.30 -6.96
C GLU A 36 4.26 -8.33 -7.80
N THR A 37 3.64 -7.84 -8.87
CA THR A 37 2.94 -8.64 -9.87
C THR A 37 3.91 -9.18 -10.93
N GLY A 38 5.16 -8.71 -10.97
CA GLY A 38 6.11 -9.05 -12.03
C GLY A 38 5.88 -8.26 -13.33
N LEU A 39 4.83 -7.43 -13.37
CA LEU A 39 4.57 -6.49 -14.45
C LEU A 39 5.11 -5.12 -14.04
N TRP A 40 6.32 -4.79 -14.49
CA TRP A 40 7.03 -3.57 -14.08
C TRP A 40 6.19 -2.29 -14.16
N SER A 41 5.45 -2.12 -15.27
CA SER A 41 4.60 -0.95 -15.47
C SER A 41 3.47 -0.87 -14.44
N LEU A 42 2.83 -2.00 -14.11
CA LEU A 42 1.75 -2.07 -13.13
C LEU A 42 2.27 -1.89 -11.70
N ASP A 43 3.38 -2.54 -11.37
CA ASP A 43 4.00 -2.48 -10.04
C ASP A 43 4.46 -1.07 -9.70
N ARG A 44 4.99 -0.36 -10.71
CA ARG A 44 5.33 1.06 -10.58
C ARG A 44 4.09 1.94 -10.48
N ALA A 45 3.06 1.69 -11.26
CA ALA A 45 1.83 2.49 -11.25
C ALA A 45 1.08 2.38 -9.91
N LEU A 46 1.09 1.21 -9.29
CA LEU A 46 0.46 0.98 -7.99
C LEU A 46 1.35 1.33 -6.80
N GLY A 47 2.64 1.61 -7.05
CA GLY A 47 3.62 1.86 -6.00
C GLY A 47 3.34 3.11 -5.18
N PHE A 48 3.75 3.10 -3.90
CA PHE A 48 3.56 4.21 -2.97
C PHE A 48 4.75 4.31 -2.02
N ARG A 49 5.25 5.53 -1.81
CA ARG A 49 6.37 5.84 -0.87
C ARG A 49 7.61 4.96 -1.05
N GLY A 50 7.93 4.60 -2.29
CA GLY A 50 9.12 3.81 -2.64
C GLY A 50 8.91 2.29 -2.60
N GLU A 51 7.71 1.82 -2.26
CA GLU A 51 7.34 0.40 -2.34
C GLU A 51 6.51 0.13 -3.60
N TYR A 52 6.84 -0.92 -4.34
CA TYR A 52 6.16 -1.31 -5.58
C TYR A 52 5.14 -2.43 -5.37
N GLY A 53 4.25 -2.59 -6.34
CA GLY A 53 3.30 -3.70 -6.39
C GLY A 53 1.94 -3.41 -5.77
N VAL A 54 1.08 -4.43 -5.82
CA VAL A 54 -0.31 -4.34 -5.36
C VAL A 54 -0.37 -4.30 -3.83
N PRO A 55 -1.14 -3.38 -3.23
CA PRO A 55 -1.46 -3.46 -1.80
C PRO A 55 -2.33 -4.68 -1.49
N LEU A 56 -1.94 -5.46 -0.48
CA LEU A 56 -2.71 -6.59 0.03
C LEU A 56 -3.87 -6.12 0.90
N ARG A 57 -4.85 -7.02 1.13
CA ARG A 57 -6.09 -6.73 1.88
C ARG A 57 -6.87 -5.53 1.30
N SER A 58 -6.79 -5.37 -0.02
CA SER A 58 -7.44 -4.31 -0.77
C SER A 58 -8.35 -4.91 -1.84
N LEU A 59 -9.41 -4.19 -2.21
CA LEU A 59 -10.28 -4.54 -3.33
C LEU A 59 -9.82 -3.79 -4.59
N PHE A 60 -9.81 -4.48 -5.73
CA PHE A 60 -9.49 -3.89 -7.02
C PHE A 60 -10.65 -4.07 -7.99
N GLU A 61 -10.89 -3.06 -8.81
CA GLU A 61 -11.82 -3.12 -9.92
C GLU A 61 -11.04 -3.06 -11.23
N LEU A 62 -11.32 -4.01 -12.13
CA LEU A 62 -10.82 -4.02 -13.50
C LEU A 62 -12.00 -3.82 -14.44
N TYR A 63 -12.08 -2.64 -15.06
CA TYR A 63 -13.15 -2.29 -15.99
C TYR A 63 -12.60 -1.97 -17.38
N GLY A 64 -13.42 -2.20 -18.40
CA GLY A 64 -13.10 -1.90 -19.80
C GLY A 64 -13.89 -2.77 -20.77
N PHE A 65 -13.71 -2.51 -22.07
CA PHE A 65 -14.40 -3.22 -23.14
C PHE A 65 -14.20 -4.75 -23.10
N GLU A 66 -15.13 -5.48 -23.71
CA GLU A 66 -15.01 -6.92 -23.89
C GLU A 66 -13.70 -7.28 -24.61
N HIS A 67 -13.14 -8.44 -24.27
CA HIS A 67 -11.86 -8.93 -24.81
C HIS A 67 -10.62 -8.05 -24.57
N SER A 68 -10.66 -7.07 -23.66
CA SER A 68 -9.47 -6.27 -23.29
C SER A 68 -8.47 -6.97 -22.35
N GLY A 69 -8.70 -8.24 -22.00
CA GLY A 69 -7.82 -9.02 -21.13
C GLY A 69 -8.06 -8.88 -19.62
N LYS A 70 -9.20 -8.29 -19.20
CA LYS A 70 -9.56 -8.09 -17.78
C LYS A 70 -9.50 -9.39 -16.97
N SER A 71 -10.17 -10.44 -17.45
CA SER A 71 -10.24 -11.74 -16.77
C SER A 71 -8.87 -12.40 -16.70
N THR A 72 -8.13 -12.41 -17.82
CA THR A 72 -6.74 -12.90 -17.88
C THR A 72 -5.85 -12.20 -16.86
N LEU A 73 -5.90 -10.86 -16.80
CA LEU A 73 -5.11 -10.08 -15.85
C LEU A 73 -5.51 -10.37 -14.40
N ALA A 74 -6.80 -10.50 -14.12
CA ALA A 74 -7.30 -10.85 -12.79
C ALA A 74 -6.78 -12.22 -12.34
N TRP A 75 -6.83 -13.23 -13.20
CA TRP A 75 -6.33 -14.57 -12.90
C TRP A 75 -4.81 -14.58 -12.71
N TYR A 76 -4.07 -13.90 -13.59
CA TYR A 76 -2.62 -13.77 -13.50
C TYR A 76 -2.19 -13.11 -12.19
N ILE A 77 -2.74 -11.94 -11.86
CA ILE A 77 -2.39 -11.23 -10.61
C ILE A 77 -2.74 -12.09 -9.41
N SER A 78 -3.93 -12.69 -9.38
CA SER A 78 -4.36 -13.58 -8.28
C SER A 78 -3.41 -14.76 -8.09
N ALA A 79 -2.92 -15.35 -9.18
CA ALA A 79 -1.96 -16.44 -9.15
C ALA A 79 -0.56 -15.99 -8.74
N ARG A 80 -0.12 -14.81 -9.17
CA ARG A 80 1.20 -14.26 -8.86
C ARG A 80 1.35 -13.88 -7.40
N ILE A 81 0.36 -13.20 -6.85
CA ILE A 81 0.49 -12.59 -5.51
C ILE A 81 0.11 -13.55 -4.39
N ARG A 82 -0.46 -14.73 -4.72
CA ARG A 82 -0.83 -15.73 -3.72
C ARG A 82 0.39 -16.12 -2.89
N ASP A 83 0.20 -16.16 -1.58
CA ASP A 83 1.25 -16.57 -0.65
C ASP A 83 1.19 -18.09 -0.41
N VAL A 84 0.03 -18.52 0.07
CA VAL A 84 -0.36 -19.90 0.31
C VAL A 84 -1.87 -19.95 0.08
N GLY A 85 -2.38 -21.04 -0.51
CA GLY A 85 -3.82 -21.31 -0.57
C GLY A 85 -4.42 -21.34 -1.97
N THR A 86 -5.73 -21.19 -2.00
CA THR A 86 -6.59 -21.45 -3.17
C THR A 86 -7.15 -20.15 -3.71
N ILE A 87 -7.17 -20.02 -5.04
CA ILE A 87 -7.85 -18.92 -5.73
C ILE A 87 -9.30 -19.35 -5.92
N TYR A 88 -10.23 -18.54 -5.42
CA TYR A 88 -11.66 -18.74 -5.63
C TYR A 88 -12.12 -17.83 -6.75
N ILE A 89 -12.85 -18.39 -7.72
CA ILE A 89 -13.38 -17.67 -8.87
C ILE A 89 -14.90 -17.81 -8.83
N ALA A 90 -15.58 -16.66 -8.80
CA ALA A 90 -17.03 -16.60 -8.95
C ALA A 90 -17.34 -16.27 -10.42
N ASP A 91 -17.83 -17.26 -11.17
CA ASP A 91 -18.24 -17.09 -12.55
C ASP A 91 -19.72 -16.75 -12.62
N LEU A 92 -20.04 -15.53 -13.02
CA LEU A 92 -21.41 -15.05 -13.19
C LEU A 92 -21.86 -15.08 -14.66
N GLU A 93 -20.92 -15.25 -15.60
CA GLU A 93 -21.18 -15.17 -17.04
C GLU A 93 -21.18 -16.56 -17.70
N GLY A 94 -20.60 -17.57 -17.04
CA GLY A 94 -20.51 -18.94 -17.56
C GLY A 94 -19.49 -19.08 -18.69
N THR A 95 -18.53 -18.16 -18.78
CA THR A 95 -17.57 -18.05 -19.90
C THR A 95 -16.20 -18.64 -19.58
N ILE A 96 -16.02 -19.25 -18.41
CA ILE A 96 -14.72 -19.78 -17.99
C ILE A 96 -14.29 -21.00 -18.82
N ASP A 97 -13.14 -20.85 -19.48
CA ASP A 97 -12.31 -21.96 -19.95
C ASP A 97 -11.34 -22.38 -18.85
N LYS A 98 -11.53 -23.60 -18.32
CA LYS A 98 -10.73 -24.13 -17.22
C LYS A 98 -9.29 -24.42 -17.62
N ASP A 99 -9.04 -24.81 -18.87
CA ASP A 99 -7.69 -25.16 -19.30
C ASP A 99 -6.87 -23.91 -19.51
N TYR A 100 -7.47 -22.85 -20.08
CA TYR A 100 -6.82 -21.54 -20.16
C TYR A 100 -6.47 -20.96 -18.77
N ILE A 101 -7.39 -21.06 -17.79
CA ILE A 101 -7.08 -20.59 -16.42
C ILE A 101 -5.89 -21.36 -15.84
N LYS A 102 -5.81 -22.68 -16.02
CA LYS A 102 -4.67 -23.47 -15.53
C LYS A 102 -3.37 -22.96 -16.14
N GLU A 103 -3.32 -22.75 -17.46
CA GLU A 103 -2.13 -22.21 -18.12
C GLU A 103 -1.72 -20.86 -17.54
N VAL A 104 -2.66 -19.92 -17.40
CA VAL A 104 -2.38 -18.60 -16.83
C VAL A 104 -1.84 -18.71 -15.40
N VAL A 105 -2.42 -19.60 -14.59
CA VAL A 105 -2.05 -19.80 -13.18
C VAL A 105 -0.70 -20.51 -13.03
N GLU A 106 -0.38 -21.47 -13.91
CA GLU A 106 0.90 -22.19 -13.94
C GLU A 106 2.04 -21.27 -14.39
N HIS A 107 1.78 -20.41 -15.39
CA HIS A 107 2.78 -19.50 -15.94
C HIS A 107 2.88 -18.15 -15.22
N ALA A 108 2.03 -17.89 -14.22
CA ALA A 108 2.15 -16.69 -13.38
C ALA A 108 3.47 -16.64 -12.60
N GLY A 109 4.18 -17.76 -12.48
CA GLY A 109 5.53 -17.86 -11.90
C GLY A 109 5.52 -18.19 -10.43
#